data_AF-A0A165WBQ0-F1
#
_entry.id   AF-A0A165WBQ0-F1
#
_cell.length_a   1.000
_cell.length_b   1.000
_cell.length_c   1.000
_cell.angle_alpha   90.00
_cell.angle_beta   90.00
_cell.angle_gamma   90.00
#
_symmetry.space_group_name_H-M   'P 1'
#
loop_
_entity.id
_entity.type
_entity.pdbx_description
1 polymer ?
#
loop_
_entity_poly.entity_id
_entity_poly.type
_entity_poly.pdbx_seq_one_letter_code
_entity_poly.pdbx_strand_id
1 'polypeptide(L)'
;MQSLTTAPSVFHGLEVKFQSGGRSGVLLVVFSQVRIPSGKFGLERLFAKTQHSCVFLNDIQSQWYLSAQQGIDCAIDEAIAQENPERIIYYGASMGAYGALVTGLRRQDGEIYAFSPELELGVVGSQSAAYLAPFAPDKADLLGLLSESMKYPVHLFFGLFDWVDTNGYLAAQRLPHCANRFCYGVAGPHALHDQLYSLNIIRQLIKTFQRNVSELLSARGLLITPSLADCAEFVGLGQALAENAPMYLPDVSRSLSDNPGYGLLRAEHFALQGKPQRGAELLQEWGIALKDDAVLKTTPKRWRKSFLIRAAELYLSCAERPKAQEALTDCVAQFPIDERMLHLAAELEFVLPETL
;
A
#
# COMPACT_ATOMS: atom_id res chain seq x y z
N MET A 1 -16.50 8.97 31.21
CA MET A 1 -17.41 8.94 30.05
C MET A 1 -17.36 7.54 29.47
N GLN A 2 -18.44 6.76 29.59
CA GLN A 2 -18.56 5.48 28.91
C GLN A 2 -18.86 5.77 27.43
N SER A 3 -17.92 5.39 26.56
CA SER A 3 -18.09 5.41 25.10
C SER A 3 -19.22 4.44 24.74
N LEU A 4 -20.39 4.97 24.36
CA LEU A 4 -21.47 4.18 23.78
C LEU A 4 -21.04 3.74 22.38
N THR A 5 -20.52 2.52 22.28
CA THR A 5 -20.20 1.89 21.00
C THR A 5 -21.50 1.31 20.43
N THR A 6 -22.01 1.88 19.34
CA THR A 6 -23.15 1.31 18.60
C THR A 6 -22.73 0.02 17.91
N ALA A 7 -23.62 -0.97 17.88
CA ALA A 7 -23.39 -2.23 17.16
C ALA A 7 -23.30 -1.96 15.65
N PRO A 8 -22.42 -2.65 14.91
CA PRO A 8 -22.25 -2.41 13.48
C PRO A 8 -23.48 -2.81 12.67
N SER A 9 -23.94 -1.92 11.79
CA SER A 9 -24.97 -2.21 10.79
C SER A 9 -24.33 -2.81 9.53
N VAL A 10 -24.98 -3.82 8.93
CA VAL A 10 -24.50 -4.49 7.71
C VAL A 10 -25.37 -4.09 6.52
N PHE A 11 -24.79 -3.45 5.51
CA PHE A 11 -25.44 -3.15 4.23
C PHE A 11 -24.61 -3.75 3.09
N HIS A 12 -25.11 -4.78 2.40
CA HIS A 12 -24.43 -5.37 1.23
C HIS A 12 -22.94 -5.70 1.43
N GLY A 13 -22.54 -6.23 2.60
CA GLY A 13 -21.13 -6.53 2.91
C GLY A 13 -20.32 -5.34 3.45
N LEU A 14 -20.90 -4.14 3.51
CA LEU A 14 -20.35 -3.02 4.25
C LEU A 14 -20.74 -3.12 5.72
N GLU A 15 -19.74 -3.14 6.60
CA GLU A 15 -19.90 -2.88 8.03
C GLU A 15 -19.50 -1.46 8.36
N VAL A 16 -20.26 -0.85 9.28
CA VAL A 16 -20.04 0.52 9.74
C VAL A 16 -19.90 0.53 11.25
N LYS A 17 -18.91 1.27 11.77
CA LYS A 17 -18.80 1.56 13.20
C LYS A 17 -18.58 3.05 13.41
N PHE A 18 -19.44 3.65 14.23
CA PHE A 18 -19.27 5.02 14.67
C PHE A 18 -18.58 5.07 16.05
N GLN A 19 -17.65 6.02 16.21
CA GLN A 19 -16.97 6.32 17.46
C GLN A 19 -16.95 7.83 17.67
N SER A 20 -17.66 8.33 18.68
CA SER A 20 -17.64 9.75 19.03
C SER A 20 -16.28 10.17 19.61
N GLY A 21 -15.85 11.39 19.27
CA GLY A 21 -14.56 11.97 19.61
C GLY A 21 -14.58 12.94 20.80
N GLY A 22 -13.39 13.43 21.18
CA GLY A 22 -13.18 14.32 22.33
C GLY A 22 -13.17 15.81 22.01
N ARG A 23 -14.01 16.26 21.05
CA ARG A 23 -14.21 17.69 20.65
C ARG A 23 -13.13 18.32 19.75
N SER A 24 -12.46 17.55 18.88
CA SER A 24 -11.54 18.16 17.91
C SER A 24 -12.20 18.93 16.76
N GLY A 25 -13.53 18.85 16.61
CA GLY A 25 -14.25 19.40 15.45
C GLY A 25 -14.02 18.63 14.13
N VAL A 26 -13.27 17.52 14.17
CA VAL A 26 -12.94 16.72 12.98
C VAL A 26 -13.70 15.40 13.00
N LEU A 27 -14.39 15.11 11.89
CA LEU A 27 -14.91 13.79 11.56
C LEU A 27 -13.95 13.07 10.61
N LEU A 28 -13.44 11.92 11.02
CA LEU A 28 -12.66 11.01 10.19
C LEU A 28 -13.55 9.93 9.60
N VAL A 29 -13.50 9.77 8.28
CA VAL A 29 -14.11 8.66 7.56
C VAL A 29 -12.99 7.71 7.16
N VAL A 30 -12.87 6.59 7.88
CA VAL A 30 -11.73 5.68 7.80
C VAL A 30 -12.14 4.38 7.09
N PHE A 31 -11.48 4.11 5.97
CA PHE A 31 -11.76 2.94 5.14
C PHE A 31 -10.73 1.85 5.41
N SER A 32 -11.22 0.64 5.68
CA SER A 32 -10.40 -0.55 5.90
C SER A 32 -9.71 -1.01 4.60
N GLN A 33 -8.50 -1.55 4.74
CA GLN A 33 -7.82 -2.30 3.67
C GLN A 33 -8.45 -3.68 3.41
N VAL A 34 -7.96 -4.42 2.41
CA VAL A 34 -8.42 -5.79 2.11
C VAL A 34 -8.26 -6.75 3.29
N ARG A 35 -9.04 -7.83 3.29
CA ARG A 35 -8.95 -8.96 4.25
C ARG A 35 -9.17 -8.58 5.72
N ILE A 36 -9.95 -7.54 5.99
CA ILE A 36 -10.37 -7.22 7.35
C ILE A 36 -11.64 -8.01 7.67
N PRO A 37 -11.59 -8.91 8.68
CA PRO A 37 -12.71 -9.79 8.96
C PRO A 37 -13.89 -9.00 9.54
N SER A 38 -15.08 -9.58 9.38
CA SER A 38 -16.32 -9.08 10.01
C SER A 38 -16.14 -8.81 11.51
N GLY A 39 -16.72 -7.71 11.97
CA GLY A 39 -16.62 -7.18 13.33
C GLY A 39 -15.30 -6.45 13.63
N LYS A 40 -14.39 -6.33 12.66
CA LYS A 40 -13.14 -5.57 12.81
C LYS A 40 -13.08 -4.45 11.78
N PHE A 41 -12.30 -3.43 12.12
CA PHE A 41 -12.09 -2.27 11.27
C PHE A 41 -10.59 -2.01 11.11
N GLY A 42 -10.14 -1.90 9.86
CA GLY A 42 -8.78 -1.54 9.54
C GLY A 42 -8.45 -0.17 10.14
N LEU A 43 -7.22 -0.01 10.63
CA LEU A 43 -6.72 1.27 11.17
C LEU A 43 -7.45 1.78 12.43
N GLU A 44 -8.47 1.10 12.95
CA GLU A 44 -9.22 1.53 14.14
C GLU A 44 -8.33 1.87 15.34
N ARG A 45 -7.40 0.95 15.66
CA ARG A 45 -6.44 1.13 16.77
C ARG A 45 -5.54 2.34 16.61
N LEU A 46 -5.29 2.78 15.38
CA LEU A 46 -4.49 3.97 15.09
C LEU A 46 -5.18 5.24 15.60
N PHE A 47 -6.51 5.28 15.48
CA PHE A 47 -7.33 6.44 15.83
C PHE A 47 -7.94 6.34 17.24
N ALA A 48 -7.87 5.19 17.91
CA ALA A 48 -8.41 4.97 19.25
C ALA A 48 -7.93 5.98 20.33
N LYS A 49 -6.80 6.67 20.12
CA LYS A 49 -6.24 7.66 21.04
C LYS A 49 -6.32 9.11 20.54
N THR A 50 -6.96 9.35 19.39
CA THR A 50 -7.15 10.72 18.88
C THR A 50 -8.40 11.34 19.52
N GLN A 51 -8.60 12.64 19.30
CA GLN A 51 -9.78 13.37 19.76
C GLN A 51 -10.83 13.52 18.65
N HIS A 52 -10.68 12.77 17.55
CA HIS A 52 -11.53 12.82 16.37
C HIS A 52 -12.74 11.92 16.53
N SER A 53 -13.89 12.38 16.03
CA SER A 53 -15.03 11.49 15.81
C SER A 53 -14.72 10.68 14.56
N CYS A 54 -15.05 9.39 14.56
CA CYS A 54 -14.65 8.47 13.50
C CYS A 54 -15.84 7.64 13.01
N VAL A 55 -16.01 7.56 11.69
CA VAL A 55 -16.79 6.53 11.00
C VAL A 55 -15.79 5.53 10.43
N PHE A 56 -15.80 4.30 10.93
CA PHE A 56 -15.01 3.21 10.38
C PHE A 56 -15.87 2.40 9.43
N LEU A 57 -15.34 2.16 8.24
CA LEU A 57 -15.99 1.44 7.16
C LEU A 57 -15.17 0.19 6.83
N ASN A 58 -15.83 -0.95 6.72
CA ASN A 58 -15.20 -2.21 6.32
C ASN A 58 -16.03 -2.92 5.26
N ASP A 59 -15.48 -3.05 4.05
CA ASP A 59 -15.99 -3.95 3.04
C ASP A 59 -15.46 -5.37 3.32
N ILE A 60 -16.28 -6.18 3.99
CA ILE A 60 -15.89 -7.53 4.44
C ILE A 60 -15.65 -8.49 3.27
N GLN A 61 -16.12 -8.15 2.07
CA GLN A 61 -15.96 -8.94 0.85
C GLN A 61 -14.73 -8.50 0.05
N SER A 62 -14.05 -7.42 0.47
CA SER A 62 -12.92 -6.83 -0.24
C SER A 62 -13.22 -6.48 -1.70
N GLN A 63 -14.44 -6.01 -1.97
CA GLN A 63 -14.92 -5.61 -3.30
C GLN A 63 -14.70 -4.12 -3.59
N TRP A 64 -13.69 -3.52 -2.94
CA TRP A 64 -13.26 -2.15 -3.20
C TRP A 64 -14.37 -1.10 -3.02
N TYR A 65 -15.35 -1.38 -2.16
CA TYR A 65 -16.47 -0.48 -1.86
C TYR A 65 -17.38 -0.17 -3.07
N LEU A 66 -17.27 -0.92 -4.17
CA LEU A 66 -17.97 -0.61 -5.43
C LEU A 66 -19.50 -0.65 -5.31
N SER A 67 -20.05 -1.52 -4.45
CA SER A 67 -21.49 -1.63 -4.20
C SER A 67 -21.95 -0.95 -2.90
N ALA A 68 -21.05 -0.25 -2.20
CA ALA A 68 -21.29 0.22 -0.84
C ALA A 68 -21.65 1.72 -0.77
N GLN A 69 -21.72 2.41 -1.91
CA GLN A 69 -21.88 3.88 -1.98
C GLN A 69 -23.02 4.42 -1.11
N GLN A 70 -24.23 3.88 -1.25
CA GLN A 70 -25.39 4.39 -0.50
C GLN A 70 -25.23 4.19 1.01
N GLY A 71 -24.70 3.03 1.44
CA GLY A 71 -24.46 2.74 2.84
C GLY A 71 -23.36 3.63 3.44
N ILE A 72 -22.32 3.92 2.66
CA ILE A 72 -21.25 4.85 3.04
C ILE A 72 -21.81 6.25 3.23
N ASP A 73 -22.57 6.76 2.25
CA ASP A 73 -23.13 8.12 2.31
C ASP A 73 -24.08 8.28 3.50
N CYS A 74 -24.95 7.28 3.73
CA CYS A 74 -25.86 7.26 4.89
C CYS A 74 -25.09 7.34 6.22
N ALA A 75 -24.07 6.50 6.40
CA ALA A 75 -23.26 6.48 7.62
C ALA A 75 -22.52 7.81 7.88
N ILE A 76 -22.03 8.45 6.81
CA ILE A 76 -21.36 9.75 6.90
C ILE A 76 -22.37 10.83 7.28
N ASP A 77 -23.54 10.86 6.63
CA ASP A 77 -24.56 11.88 6.89
C ASP A 77 -25.13 11.77 8.32
N GLU A 78 -25.34 10.54 8.82
CA GLU A 78 -25.71 10.29 10.22
C GLU A 78 -24.65 10.82 11.20
N ALA A 79 -23.37 10.55 10.93
CA ALA A 79 -22.28 11.04 11.76
C ALA A 79 -22.12 12.56 11.71
N ILE A 80 -22.33 13.19 10.54
CA ILE A 80 -22.36 14.65 10.40
C ILE A 80 -23.50 15.24 11.22
N ALA A 81 -24.71 14.68 11.12
CA ALA A 81 -25.86 15.15 11.88
C ALA A 81 -25.66 15.02 13.40
N GLN A 82 -24.97 13.97 13.84
CA GLN A 82 -24.70 13.72 15.25
C GLN A 82 -23.58 14.60 15.82
N GLU A 83 -22.49 14.78 15.09
CA GLU A 83 -21.27 15.42 15.61
C GLU A 83 -21.11 16.88 15.19
N ASN A 84 -21.84 17.31 14.14
CA ASN A 84 -21.73 18.64 13.53
C ASN A 84 -20.25 19.07 13.33
N PRO A 85 -19.45 18.29 12.58
CA PRO A 85 -18.02 18.52 12.46
C PRO A 85 -17.72 19.81 11.67
N GLU A 86 -16.63 20.48 12.04
CA GLU A 86 -16.07 21.63 11.32
C GLU A 86 -15.26 21.19 10.09
N ARG A 87 -14.67 19.99 10.14
CA ARG A 87 -13.85 19.40 9.07
C ARG A 87 -14.16 17.92 8.91
N ILE A 88 -14.18 17.47 7.66
CA ILE A 88 -14.27 16.05 7.29
C ILE A 88 -12.95 15.64 6.65
N ILE A 89 -12.47 14.46 7.03
CA ILE A 89 -11.24 13.88 6.49
C ILE A 89 -11.51 12.43 6.09
N TYR A 90 -11.30 12.13 4.80
CA TYR A 90 -11.34 10.80 4.24
C TYR A 90 -9.95 10.16 4.32
N TYR A 91 -9.86 8.96 4.89
CA TYR A 91 -8.59 8.32 5.18
C TYR A 91 -8.61 6.84 4.83
N GLY A 92 -7.58 6.37 4.10
CA GLY A 92 -7.46 4.95 3.84
C GLY A 92 -6.12 4.55 3.23
N ALA A 93 -5.84 3.24 3.28
CA ALA A 93 -4.65 2.64 2.68
C ALA A 93 -5.05 1.48 1.75
N SER A 94 -4.37 1.30 0.63
CA SER A 94 -4.65 0.25 -0.37
C SER A 94 -6.11 0.32 -0.84
N MET A 95 -6.90 -0.76 -0.71
CA MET A 95 -8.35 -0.75 -0.96
C MET A 95 -9.10 0.38 -0.22
N GLY A 96 -8.70 0.68 1.02
CA GLY A 96 -9.29 1.78 1.77
C GLY A 96 -8.96 3.14 1.18
N ALA A 97 -7.77 3.30 0.57
CA ALA A 97 -7.39 4.53 -0.11
C ALA A 97 -8.27 4.80 -1.34
N TYR A 98 -8.63 3.73 -2.09
CA TYR A 98 -9.62 3.83 -3.16
C TYR A 98 -10.99 4.26 -2.62
N GLY A 99 -11.49 3.60 -1.56
CA GLY A 99 -12.77 3.95 -0.92
C GLY A 99 -12.82 5.42 -0.45
N ALA A 100 -11.74 5.89 0.17
CA ALA A 100 -11.57 7.28 0.58
C ALA A 100 -11.58 8.25 -0.62
N LEU A 101 -10.88 7.91 -1.71
CA LEU A 101 -10.84 8.74 -2.92
C LEU A 101 -12.19 8.82 -3.61
N VAL A 102 -12.81 7.69 -3.95
CA VAL A 102 -14.08 7.69 -4.70
C VAL A 102 -15.18 8.39 -3.91
N THR A 103 -15.21 8.21 -2.59
CA THR A 103 -16.20 8.85 -1.72
C THR A 103 -15.93 10.35 -1.57
N GLY A 104 -14.70 10.73 -1.21
CA GLY A 104 -14.35 12.13 -0.98
C GLY A 104 -14.43 12.98 -2.25
N LEU A 105 -14.00 12.42 -3.40
CA LEU A 105 -14.10 13.11 -4.69
C LEU A 105 -15.54 13.26 -5.16
N ARG A 106 -16.42 12.29 -4.87
CA ARG A 106 -17.85 12.40 -5.18
C ARG A 106 -18.54 13.42 -4.29
N ARG A 107 -18.28 13.39 -2.98
CA ARG A 107 -18.97 14.23 -2.00
C ARG A 107 -18.47 15.68 -1.97
N GLN A 108 -17.19 15.91 -2.29
CA GLN A 108 -16.56 17.24 -2.29
C GLN A 108 -16.89 18.04 -1.02
N ASP A 109 -16.77 17.41 0.15
CA ASP A 109 -17.09 17.98 1.47
C ASP A 109 -15.93 17.85 2.49
N GLY A 110 -14.78 17.26 2.12
CA GLY A 110 -13.65 17.06 3.03
C GLY A 110 -12.31 16.77 2.35
N GLU A 111 -11.25 16.82 3.15
CA GLU A 111 -9.87 16.52 2.74
C GLU A 111 -9.66 15.01 2.58
N ILE A 112 -8.77 14.58 1.68
CA ILE A 112 -8.51 13.15 1.41
C ILE A 112 -7.04 12.81 1.67
N TYR A 113 -6.80 11.72 2.38
CA TYR A 113 -5.47 11.12 2.59
C TYR A 113 -5.50 9.65 2.14
N ALA A 114 -4.96 9.41 0.94
CA ALA A 114 -5.01 8.12 0.26
C ALA A 114 -3.60 7.53 0.11
N PHE A 115 -3.32 6.45 0.84
CA PHE A 115 -2.02 5.78 0.85
C PHE A 115 -2.02 4.55 -0.05
N SER A 116 -1.17 4.53 -1.07
CA SER A 116 -1.08 3.47 -2.08
C SER A 116 -2.44 3.13 -2.74
N PRO A 117 -3.19 4.12 -3.26
CA PRO A 117 -4.43 3.84 -3.97
C PRO A 117 -4.16 3.22 -5.34
N GLU A 118 -4.95 2.23 -5.71
CA GLU A 118 -5.06 1.83 -7.12
C GLU A 118 -6.04 2.79 -7.82
N LEU A 119 -5.53 3.58 -8.77
CA LEU A 119 -6.36 4.53 -9.52
C LEU A 119 -7.18 3.85 -10.63
N GLU A 120 -6.75 2.66 -11.04
CA GLU A 120 -7.42 1.78 -11.98
C GLU A 120 -7.51 0.39 -11.35
N LEU A 121 -8.72 -0.12 -11.17
CA LEU A 121 -8.93 -1.43 -10.55
C LEU A 121 -8.98 -2.55 -11.59
N GLY A 122 -8.59 -3.75 -11.18
CA GLY A 122 -8.63 -4.97 -11.99
C GLY A 122 -7.48 -5.10 -12.97
N VAL A 123 -6.44 -4.26 -12.88
CA VAL A 123 -5.23 -4.39 -13.69
C VAL A 123 -4.55 -5.72 -13.34
N VAL A 124 -4.16 -6.52 -14.34
CA VAL A 124 -3.53 -7.82 -14.11
C VAL A 124 -2.29 -7.65 -13.22
N GLY A 125 -2.16 -8.49 -12.19
CA GLY A 125 -1.07 -8.42 -11.20
C GLY A 125 -1.25 -7.37 -10.09
N SER A 126 -2.31 -6.56 -10.12
CA SER A 126 -2.68 -5.66 -9.02
C SER A 126 -3.34 -6.42 -7.85
N GLN A 127 -3.46 -5.75 -6.69
CA GLN A 127 -4.19 -6.33 -5.57
C GLN A 127 -5.67 -6.41 -5.90
N SER A 128 -6.24 -5.38 -6.56
CA SER A 128 -7.66 -5.40 -6.91
C SER A 128 -8.04 -6.54 -7.84
N ALA A 129 -7.20 -6.89 -8.82
CA ALA A 129 -7.44 -8.04 -9.70
C ALA A 129 -7.51 -9.38 -8.95
N ALA A 130 -6.83 -9.52 -7.81
CA ALA A 130 -6.86 -10.74 -7.01
C ALA A 130 -8.15 -10.90 -6.16
N TYR A 131 -8.89 -9.82 -5.92
CA TYR A 131 -10.06 -9.83 -5.03
C TYR A 131 -11.39 -9.50 -5.71
N LEU A 132 -11.37 -8.72 -6.79
CA LEU A 132 -12.60 -8.32 -7.46
C LEU A 132 -13.29 -9.53 -8.08
N ALA A 133 -14.60 -9.61 -7.88
CA ALA A 133 -15.43 -10.58 -8.57
C ALA A 133 -15.40 -10.33 -10.09
N PRO A 134 -15.53 -11.38 -10.93
CA PRO A 134 -15.53 -11.25 -12.39
C PRO A 134 -16.57 -10.27 -12.96
N PHE A 135 -17.67 -10.05 -12.22
CA PHE A 135 -18.76 -9.13 -12.58
C PHE A 135 -18.83 -7.96 -11.60
N ALA A 136 -17.69 -7.33 -11.31
CA ALA A 136 -17.65 -6.15 -10.46
C ALA A 136 -18.52 -5.03 -11.06
N PRO A 137 -19.22 -4.23 -10.23
CA PRO A 137 -19.92 -3.03 -10.69
C PRO A 137 -19.00 -2.07 -11.43
N ASP A 138 -19.61 -1.10 -12.12
CA ASP A 138 -18.87 -0.04 -12.80
C ASP A 138 -17.92 0.68 -11.85
N LYS A 139 -16.66 0.76 -12.28
CA LYS A 139 -15.59 1.43 -11.55
C LYS A 139 -15.70 2.93 -11.80
N ALA A 140 -15.49 3.73 -10.77
CA ALA A 140 -15.37 5.18 -10.95
C ALA A 140 -14.14 5.52 -11.80
N ASP A 141 -14.27 6.47 -12.71
CA ASP A 141 -13.14 7.07 -13.42
C ASP A 141 -12.40 8.04 -12.49
N LEU A 142 -11.54 7.49 -11.63
CA LEU A 142 -10.76 8.29 -10.68
C LEU A 142 -9.83 9.27 -11.36
N LEU A 143 -9.29 8.95 -12.54
CA LEU A 143 -8.40 9.86 -13.27
C LEU A 143 -9.19 11.06 -13.81
N GLY A 144 -10.39 10.82 -14.35
CA GLY A 144 -11.35 11.86 -14.70
C GLY A 144 -11.65 12.77 -13.51
N LEU A 145 -12.09 12.19 -12.38
CA LEU A 145 -12.40 12.94 -11.15
C LEU A 145 -11.20 13.73 -10.61
N LEU A 146 -9.98 13.15 -10.65
CA LEU A 146 -8.76 13.82 -10.21
C LEU A 146 -8.29 14.92 -11.18
N SER A 147 -8.76 14.92 -12.42
CA SER A 147 -8.47 15.96 -13.42
C SER A 147 -9.31 17.22 -13.23
N GLU A 148 -10.42 17.12 -12.50
CA GLU A 148 -11.33 18.23 -12.22
C GLU A 148 -10.81 19.19 -11.14
N SER A 149 -11.46 20.34 -11.01
CA SER A 149 -11.24 21.25 -9.90
C SER A 149 -11.76 20.63 -8.60
N MET A 150 -10.87 20.42 -7.62
CA MET A 150 -11.25 19.90 -6.31
C MET A 150 -11.47 21.05 -5.33
N LYS A 151 -12.55 20.99 -4.55
CA LYS A 151 -12.84 21.99 -3.50
C LYS A 151 -11.94 21.86 -2.29
N TYR A 152 -11.53 20.64 -1.96
CA TYR A 152 -10.72 20.32 -0.79
C TYR A 152 -9.41 19.62 -1.19
N PRO A 153 -8.36 19.72 -0.35
CA PRO A 153 -7.10 19.03 -0.55
C PRO A 153 -7.24 17.50 -0.71
N VAL A 154 -6.51 16.96 -1.68
CA VAL A 154 -6.37 15.52 -1.94
C VAL A 154 -4.89 15.16 -1.90
N HIS A 155 -4.51 14.37 -0.90
CA HIS A 155 -3.16 13.88 -0.67
C HIS A 155 -3.04 12.42 -1.11
N LEU A 156 -2.29 12.20 -2.19
CA LEU A 156 -2.01 10.88 -2.76
C LEU A 156 -0.57 10.48 -2.43
N PHE A 157 -0.39 9.32 -1.83
CA PHE A 157 0.93 8.77 -1.49
C PHE A 157 1.14 7.49 -2.27
N PHE A 158 2.27 7.35 -2.96
CA PHE A 158 2.59 6.16 -3.76
C PHE A 158 3.93 5.57 -3.34
N GLY A 159 3.95 4.28 -3.02
CA GLY A 159 5.18 3.55 -2.72
C GLY A 159 5.89 3.14 -4.02
N LEU A 160 6.92 3.88 -4.41
CA LEU A 160 7.55 3.73 -5.74
C LEU A 160 8.50 2.53 -5.87
N PHE A 161 8.53 1.63 -4.87
CA PHE A 161 9.12 0.28 -5.01
C PHE A 161 8.09 -0.78 -5.38
N ASP A 162 6.85 -0.37 -5.64
CA ASP A 162 5.79 -1.21 -6.19
C ASP A 162 5.36 -0.67 -7.55
N TRP A 163 5.27 -1.54 -8.56
CA TRP A 163 5.01 -1.10 -9.92
C TRP A 163 3.55 -0.66 -10.12
N VAL A 164 2.60 -1.19 -9.33
CA VAL A 164 1.18 -0.81 -9.38
C VAL A 164 1.02 0.60 -8.80
N ASP A 165 1.64 0.85 -7.65
CA ASP A 165 1.69 2.21 -7.06
C ASP A 165 2.41 3.19 -7.99
N THR A 166 3.49 2.75 -8.64
CA THR A 166 4.22 3.58 -9.61
C THR A 166 3.36 3.90 -10.83
N ASN A 167 2.51 2.96 -11.29
CA ASN A 167 1.54 3.22 -12.35
C ASN A 167 0.53 4.31 -11.94
N GLY A 168 -0.02 4.21 -10.73
CA GLY A 168 -0.89 5.24 -10.16
C GLY A 168 -0.20 6.61 -10.06
N TYR A 169 1.04 6.64 -9.58
CA TYR A 169 1.86 7.86 -9.53
C TYR A 169 2.07 8.46 -10.91
N LEU A 170 2.49 7.65 -11.89
CA LEU A 170 2.72 8.07 -13.27
C LEU A 170 1.45 8.65 -13.90
N ALA A 171 0.31 8.00 -13.72
CA ALA A 171 -0.98 8.49 -14.19
C ALA A 171 -1.34 9.85 -13.55
N ALA A 172 -1.20 9.97 -12.23
CA ALA A 172 -1.50 11.21 -11.51
C ALA A 172 -0.57 12.38 -11.89
N GLN A 173 0.70 12.11 -12.19
CA GLN A 173 1.66 13.12 -12.66
C GLN A 173 1.37 13.65 -14.07
N ARG A 174 0.66 12.87 -14.91
CA ARG A 174 0.26 13.28 -16.26
C ARG A 174 -1.02 14.12 -16.30
N LEU A 175 -1.75 14.19 -15.19
CA LEU A 175 -2.98 14.99 -15.11
C LEU A 175 -2.67 16.50 -15.12
N PRO A 176 -3.57 17.35 -15.66
CA PRO A 176 -3.44 18.79 -15.58
C PRO A 176 -3.24 19.28 -14.15
N HIS A 177 -2.40 20.29 -13.96
CA HIS A 177 -2.10 20.83 -12.62
C HIS A 177 -3.39 21.24 -11.88
N CYS A 178 -3.49 20.85 -10.61
CA CYS A 178 -4.57 21.24 -9.72
C CYS A 178 -3.98 21.62 -8.35
N ALA A 179 -4.28 22.83 -7.86
CA ALA A 179 -3.70 23.37 -6.63
C ALA A 179 -4.04 22.55 -5.37
N ASN A 180 -5.14 21.82 -5.40
CA ASN A 180 -5.60 20.97 -4.31
C ASN A 180 -5.19 19.50 -4.47
N ARG A 181 -4.40 19.14 -5.49
CA ARG A 181 -3.89 17.77 -5.68
C ARG A 181 -2.42 17.69 -5.31
N PHE A 182 -2.12 16.93 -4.27
CA PHE A 182 -0.76 16.70 -3.79
C PHE A 182 -0.38 15.25 -4.04
N CYS A 183 0.60 15.02 -4.93
CA CYS A 183 1.09 13.68 -5.27
C CYS A 183 2.49 13.47 -4.69
N TYR A 184 2.63 12.52 -3.77
CA TYR A 184 3.88 12.20 -3.10
C TYR A 184 4.44 10.86 -3.58
N GLY A 185 5.59 10.89 -4.25
CA GLY A 185 6.39 9.70 -4.53
C GLY A 185 7.23 9.33 -3.31
N VAL A 186 6.99 8.16 -2.73
CA VAL A 186 7.63 7.71 -1.49
C VAL A 186 8.56 6.53 -1.77
N ALA A 187 9.79 6.59 -1.26
CA ALA A 187 10.76 5.50 -1.27
C ALA A 187 10.31 4.36 -0.35
N GLY A 188 9.38 3.55 -0.85
CA GLY A 188 8.72 2.50 -0.09
C GLY A 188 7.91 1.55 -0.97
N PRO A 189 7.52 0.38 -0.46
CA PRO A 189 6.63 -0.55 -1.16
C PRO A 189 5.15 -0.15 -1.03
N HIS A 190 4.24 -0.91 -1.63
CA HIS A 190 2.77 -0.75 -1.48
C HIS A 190 2.30 -0.70 -0.02
N ALA A 191 3.02 -1.37 0.89
CA ALA A 191 2.79 -1.29 2.33
C ALA A 191 3.29 0.05 2.96
N LEU A 192 3.20 1.16 2.23
CA LEU A 192 3.81 2.44 2.58
C LEU A 192 3.24 3.00 3.89
N HIS A 193 1.94 2.81 4.13
CA HIS A 193 1.30 3.27 5.38
C HIS A 193 1.98 2.69 6.63
N ASP A 194 2.29 1.38 6.62
CA ASP A 194 2.99 0.72 7.72
C ASP A 194 4.41 1.26 7.90
N GLN A 195 5.11 1.56 6.80
CA GLN A 195 6.43 2.20 6.83
C GLN A 195 6.35 3.56 7.51
N LEU A 196 5.44 4.43 7.04
CA LEU A 196 5.25 5.78 7.62
C LEU A 196 4.80 5.72 9.08
N TYR A 197 4.01 4.71 9.46
CA TYR A 197 3.60 4.50 10.84
C TYR A 197 4.80 4.14 11.73
N SER A 198 5.66 3.22 11.28
CA SER A 198 6.87 2.83 12.01
C SER A 198 7.84 3.99 12.23
N LEU A 199 7.87 4.95 11.29
CA LEU A 199 8.66 6.17 11.34
C LEU A 199 8.01 7.31 12.13
N ASN A 200 6.87 7.05 12.77
CA ASN A 200 6.09 8.01 13.54
C ASN A 200 5.57 9.20 12.70
N ILE A 201 5.55 9.09 11.36
CA ILE A 201 5.01 10.12 10.46
C ILE A 201 3.48 10.12 10.55
N ILE A 202 2.85 8.94 10.43
CA ILE A 202 1.39 8.82 10.52
C ILE A 202 0.88 9.36 11.86
N ARG A 203 1.54 9.01 12.99
CA ARG A 203 1.12 9.52 14.31
C ARG A 203 1.21 11.03 14.44
N GLN A 204 2.21 11.66 13.81
CA GLN A 204 2.34 13.12 13.78
C GLN A 204 1.26 13.76 12.91
N LEU A 205 0.96 13.15 11.76
CA LEU A 205 -0.06 13.61 10.84
C LEU A 205 -1.46 13.54 11.47
N ILE A 206 -1.88 12.35 11.91
CA ILE A 206 -3.27 12.10 12.37
C ILE A 206 -3.62 12.80 13.68
N LYS A 207 -2.67 13.42 14.37
CA LYS A 207 -2.95 14.17 15.59
C LYS A 207 -3.83 15.38 15.31
N THR A 208 -3.67 16.00 14.14
CA THR A 208 -4.32 17.27 13.78
C THR A 208 -4.66 17.41 12.30
N PHE A 209 -3.97 16.66 11.42
CA PHE A 209 -4.00 16.85 9.97
C PHE A 209 -3.66 18.30 9.54
N GLN A 210 -2.78 18.96 10.30
CA GLN A 210 -2.29 20.31 10.00
C GLN A 210 -0.78 20.33 9.72
N ARG A 211 -0.13 19.17 9.78
CA ARG A 211 1.32 19.07 9.54
C ARG A 211 1.61 19.13 8.04
N ASN A 212 2.70 19.82 7.68
CA ASN A 212 3.21 19.80 6.32
C ASN A 212 3.73 18.40 5.97
N VAL A 213 3.04 17.71 5.08
CA VAL A 213 3.36 16.34 4.67
C VAL A 213 4.72 16.27 3.97
N SER A 214 5.02 17.22 3.07
CA SER A 214 6.30 17.26 2.37
C SER A 214 7.47 17.38 3.33
N GLU A 215 7.36 18.22 4.36
CA GLU A 215 8.40 18.37 5.39
C GLU A 215 8.58 17.08 6.21
N LEU A 216 7.48 16.42 6.61
CA LEU A 216 7.54 15.15 7.35
C LEU A 216 8.24 14.04 6.56
N LEU A 217 7.96 13.94 5.25
CA LEU A 217 8.59 12.95 4.37
C LEU A 217 10.05 13.30 4.08
N SER A 218 10.34 14.58 3.79
CA SER A 218 11.69 15.05 3.45
C SER A 218 12.65 14.92 4.64
N ALA A 219 12.18 15.20 5.86
CA ALA A 219 12.96 15.02 7.09
C ALA A 219 13.40 13.57 7.34
N ARG A 220 12.80 12.60 6.65
CA ARG A 220 13.17 11.18 6.70
C ARG A 220 13.83 10.67 5.41
N GLY A 221 14.10 11.55 4.45
CA GLY A 221 14.68 11.17 3.16
C GLY A 221 13.77 10.26 2.32
N LEU A 222 12.45 10.33 2.53
CA LEU A 222 11.50 9.43 1.90
C LEU A 222 10.95 9.94 0.57
N LEU A 223 11.01 11.25 0.34
CA LEU A 223 10.46 11.86 -0.86
C LEU A 223 11.43 11.62 -2.03
N ILE A 224 10.96 10.98 -3.09
CA ILE A 224 11.72 10.73 -4.31
C ILE A 224 10.92 11.17 -5.53
N THR A 225 11.63 11.60 -6.57
CA THR A 225 11.02 12.11 -7.82
C THR A 225 11.76 11.48 -9.00
N PRO A 226 11.49 10.20 -9.30
CA PRO A 226 12.06 9.56 -10.48
C PRO A 226 11.57 10.25 -11.76
N SER A 227 12.30 10.05 -12.86
CA SER A 227 11.83 10.52 -14.16
C SER A 227 10.57 9.76 -14.58
N LEU A 228 9.69 10.41 -15.36
CA LEU A 228 8.49 9.73 -15.87
C LEU A 228 8.84 8.57 -16.83
N ALA A 229 10.01 8.62 -17.46
CA ALA A 229 10.54 7.53 -18.28
C ALA A 229 10.88 6.32 -17.42
N ASP A 230 11.63 6.50 -16.32
CA ASP A 230 11.95 5.40 -15.39
C ASP A 230 10.69 4.78 -14.79
N CYS A 231 9.70 5.60 -14.42
CA CYS A 231 8.40 5.11 -13.96
C CYS A 231 7.72 4.26 -15.04
N ALA A 232 7.68 4.72 -16.29
CA ALA A 232 7.05 3.99 -17.38
C ALA A 232 7.76 2.66 -17.67
N GLU A 233 9.10 2.63 -17.61
CA GLU A 233 9.88 1.39 -17.76
C GLU A 233 9.60 0.41 -16.62
N PHE A 234 9.57 0.87 -15.37
CA PHE A 234 9.27 0.03 -14.21
C PHE A 234 7.86 -0.57 -14.31
N VAL A 235 6.88 0.27 -14.67
CA VAL A 235 5.47 -0.14 -14.86
C VAL A 235 5.36 -1.14 -16.00
N GLY A 236 5.99 -0.88 -17.15
CA GLY A 236 5.95 -1.77 -18.30
C GLY A 236 6.56 -3.14 -18.00
N LEU A 237 7.64 -3.20 -17.23
CA LEU A 237 8.21 -4.46 -16.76
C LEU A 237 7.24 -5.22 -15.84
N GLY A 238 6.62 -4.52 -14.89
CA GLY A 238 5.66 -5.11 -13.96
C GLY A 238 4.42 -5.68 -14.66
N GLN A 239 3.86 -4.93 -15.61
CA GLN A 239 2.72 -5.35 -16.43
C GLN A 239 3.07 -6.56 -17.30
N ALA A 240 4.19 -6.50 -18.01
CA ALA A 240 4.63 -7.61 -18.86
C ALA A 240 4.85 -8.90 -18.05
N LEU A 241 5.43 -8.79 -16.84
CA LEU A 241 5.57 -9.93 -15.94
C LEU A 241 4.21 -10.49 -15.50
N ALA A 242 3.29 -9.61 -15.10
CA ALA A 242 1.96 -10.00 -14.63
C ALA A 242 1.12 -10.69 -15.73
N GLU A 243 1.28 -10.25 -16.98
CA GLU A 243 0.57 -10.78 -18.15
C GLU A 243 1.27 -12.00 -18.78
N ASN A 244 2.43 -12.41 -18.26
CA ASN A 244 3.32 -13.39 -18.90
C ASN A 244 3.68 -13.00 -20.36
N ALA A 245 3.79 -11.70 -20.63
CA ALA A 245 4.13 -11.17 -21.94
C ALA A 245 5.66 -11.16 -22.16
N PRO A 246 6.14 -11.15 -23.42
CA PRO A 246 7.54 -10.95 -23.73
C PRO A 246 8.06 -9.63 -23.15
N MET A 247 9.11 -9.71 -22.34
CA MET A 247 9.74 -8.55 -21.70
C MET A 247 10.98 -8.10 -22.48
N TYR A 248 11.06 -6.81 -22.76
CA TYR A 248 12.29 -6.16 -23.22
C TYR A 248 12.92 -5.43 -22.03
N LEU A 249 14.17 -5.77 -21.69
CA LEU A 249 14.95 -5.04 -20.70
C LEU A 249 15.83 -4.02 -21.43
N PRO A 250 15.46 -2.73 -21.47
CA PRO A 250 16.35 -1.70 -21.99
C PRO A 250 17.57 -1.52 -21.06
N ASP A 251 18.59 -0.81 -21.56
CA ASP A 251 19.62 -0.25 -20.70
C ASP A 251 18.96 0.73 -19.73
N VAL A 252 18.80 0.29 -18.47
CA VAL A 252 18.10 1.07 -17.46
C VAL A 252 18.96 2.19 -16.91
N SER A 253 18.30 3.30 -16.54
CA SER A 253 18.95 4.37 -15.82
C SER A 253 19.47 3.90 -14.46
N ARG A 254 20.44 4.63 -13.92
CA ARG A 254 20.93 4.40 -12.55
C ARG A 254 19.82 4.56 -11.49
N SER A 255 18.88 5.48 -11.70
CA SER A 255 17.77 5.68 -10.76
C SER A 255 16.89 4.44 -10.66
N LEU A 256 16.70 3.73 -11.77
CA LEU A 256 15.91 2.51 -11.80
C LEU A 256 16.71 1.31 -11.28
N SER A 257 18.03 1.27 -11.53
CA SER A 257 18.90 0.23 -10.96
C SER A 257 18.99 0.28 -9.44
N ASP A 258 18.84 1.47 -8.85
CA ASP A 258 18.85 1.68 -7.39
C ASP A 258 17.45 1.45 -6.76
N ASN A 259 16.44 1.03 -7.55
CA ASN A 259 15.11 0.70 -7.06
C ASN A 259 15.00 -0.80 -6.70
N PRO A 260 14.82 -1.16 -5.42
CA PRO A 260 14.71 -2.57 -5.00
C PRO A 260 13.46 -3.28 -5.55
N GLY A 261 12.37 -2.55 -5.82
CA GLY A 261 11.19 -3.08 -6.50
C GLY A 261 11.49 -3.53 -7.93
N TYR A 262 12.29 -2.75 -8.65
CA TYR A 262 12.79 -3.13 -9.96
C TYR A 262 13.70 -4.37 -9.88
N GLY A 263 14.54 -4.46 -8.86
CA GLY A 263 15.35 -5.63 -8.55
C GLY A 263 14.53 -6.93 -8.44
N LEU A 264 13.39 -6.89 -7.73
CA LEU A 264 12.46 -8.02 -7.64
C LEU A 264 11.95 -8.45 -9.01
N LEU A 265 11.42 -7.51 -9.81
CA LEU A 265 10.88 -7.84 -11.14
C LEU A 265 11.96 -8.40 -12.08
N ARG A 266 13.17 -7.84 -12.01
CA ARG A 266 14.31 -8.31 -12.80
C ARG A 266 14.74 -9.72 -12.41
N ALA A 267 14.67 -10.07 -11.14
CA ALA A 267 14.96 -11.43 -10.67
C ALA A 267 13.93 -12.44 -11.20
N GLU A 268 12.63 -12.10 -11.17
CA GLU A 268 11.59 -12.93 -11.76
C GLU A 268 11.76 -13.08 -13.28
N HIS A 269 12.13 -12.00 -13.96
CA HIS A 269 12.44 -12.04 -15.38
C HIS A 269 13.59 -13.00 -15.68
N PHE A 270 14.68 -12.98 -14.89
CA PHE A 270 15.77 -13.95 -15.06
C PHE A 270 15.29 -15.39 -14.87
N ALA A 271 14.42 -15.65 -13.89
CA ALA A 271 13.85 -16.97 -13.67
C ALA A 271 13.06 -17.45 -14.89
N LEU A 272 12.20 -16.60 -15.47
CA LEU A 272 11.43 -16.91 -16.68
C LEU A 272 12.31 -17.16 -17.93
N GLN A 273 13.50 -16.57 -17.97
CA GLN A 273 14.49 -16.84 -19.03
C GLN A 273 15.32 -18.12 -18.79
N GLY A 274 14.98 -18.94 -17.80
CA GLY A 274 15.76 -20.12 -17.43
C GLY A 274 17.10 -19.78 -16.77
N LYS A 275 17.22 -18.60 -16.16
CA LYS A 275 18.41 -18.15 -15.40
C LYS A 275 18.07 -17.84 -13.93
N PRO A 276 17.35 -18.72 -13.20
CA PRO A 276 16.92 -18.45 -11.83
C PRO A 276 18.07 -18.16 -10.86
N GLN A 277 19.25 -18.76 -11.07
CA GLN A 277 20.44 -18.48 -10.27
C GLN A 277 20.82 -17.00 -10.29
N ARG A 278 20.79 -16.34 -11.46
CA ARG A 278 21.10 -14.90 -11.56
C ARG A 278 20.07 -14.04 -10.85
N GLY A 279 18.81 -14.46 -10.88
CA GLY A 279 17.75 -13.81 -10.11
C GLY A 279 17.99 -13.94 -8.61
N ALA A 280 18.40 -15.13 -8.14
CA ALA A 280 18.70 -15.37 -6.75
C ALA A 280 19.90 -14.54 -6.24
N GLU A 281 20.98 -14.47 -7.03
CA GLU A 281 22.17 -13.66 -6.73
C GLU A 281 21.80 -12.18 -6.58
N LEU A 282 21.03 -11.63 -7.54
CA LEU A 282 20.52 -10.26 -7.47
C LEU A 282 19.67 -10.00 -6.21
N LEU A 283 18.82 -10.94 -5.81
CA LEU A 283 17.99 -10.79 -4.61
C LEU A 283 18.78 -10.89 -3.31
N GLN A 284 19.85 -11.68 -3.27
CA GLN A 284 20.78 -11.69 -2.13
C GLN A 284 21.51 -10.36 -1.99
N GLU A 285 22.01 -9.79 -3.10
CA GLU A 285 22.64 -8.46 -3.12
C GLU A 285 21.68 -7.40 -2.55
N TRP A 286 20.41 -7.42 -2.98
CA TRP A 286 19.38 -6.55 -2.41
C TRP A 286 19.11 -6.84 -0.93
N GLY A 287 19.07 -8.11 -0.52
CA GLY A 287 18.91 -8.49 0.87
C GLY A 287 19.97 -7.85 1.78
N ILE A 288 21.21 -7.77 1.31
CA ILE A 288 22.31 -7.07 1.99
C ILE A 288 22.08 -5.55 1.97
N ALA A 289 21.83 -4.96 0.79
CA ALA A 289 21.66 -3.51 0.65
C ALA A 289 20.50 -2.95 1.50
N LEU A 290 19.38 -3.68 1.58
CA LEU A 290 18.19 -3.30 2.37
C LEU A 290 18.46 -3.20 3.88
N LYS A 291 19.49 -3.88 4.38
CA LYS A 291 19.84 -3.90 5.80
C LYS A 291 20.56 -2.62 6.23
N ASP A 292 21.45 -2.13 5.39
CA ASP A 292 22.39 -1.07 5.76
C ASP A 292 21.92 0.33 5.32
N ASP A 293 21.07 0.41 4.29
CA ASP A 293 20.55 1.68 3.79
C ASP A 293 19.58 2.36 4.79
N ALA A 294 19.76 3.68 4.97
CA ALA A 294 19.03 4.47 5.95
C ALA A 294 17.52 4.54 5.71
N VAL A 295 17.10 4.55 4.44
CA VAL A 295 15.70 4.59 4.00
C VAL A 295 15.15 3.18 3.85
N LEU A 296 15.86 2.30 3.14
CA LEU A 296 15.35 0.97 2.82
C LEU A 296 15.13 0.12 4.06
N LYS A 297 15.98 0.22 5.10
CA LYS A 297 15.78 -0.52 6.36
C LYS A 297 14.48 -0.18 7.08
N THR A 298 13.89 0.98 6.77
CA THR A 298 12.61 1.45 7.35
C THR A 298 11.39 0.78 6.72
N THR A 299 11.55 0.19 5.53
CA THR A 299 10.46 -0.54 4.86
C THR A 299 9.99 -1.73 5.71
N PRO A 300 8.71 -2.16 5.55
CA PRO A 300 8.13 -3.19 6.41
C PRO A 300 8.93 -4.49 6.36
N LYS A 301 9.17 -5.09 7.54
CA LYS A 301 9.94 -6.34 7.68
C LYS A 301 9.47 -7.44 6.73
N ARG A 302 8.14 -7.58 6.56
CA ARG A 302 7.53 -8.57 5.66
C ARG A 302 7.97 -8.41 4.20
N TRP A 303 8.17 -7.18 3.76
CA TRP A 303 8.60 -6.87 2.39
C TRP A 303 10.11 -7.06 2.24
N ARG A 304 10.93 -6.58 3.18
CA ARG A 304 12.39 -6.82 3.13
C ARG A 304 12.74 -8.31 3.14
N LYS A 305 12.04 -9.08 3.97
CA LYS A 305 12.21 -10.53 4.07
C LYS A 305 11.94 -11.26 2.75
N SER A 306 11.04 -10.76 1.89
CA SER A 306 10.66 -11.48 0.67
C SER A 306 11.81 -11.63 -0.31
N PHE A 307 12.83 -10.76 -0.26
CA PHE A 307 14.01 -10.84 -1.13
C PHE A 307 14.80 -12.12 -0.86
N LEU A 308 15.21 -12.35 0.40
CA LEU A 308 16.01 -13.52 0.78
C LEU A 308 15.20 -14.83 0.69
N ILE A 309 13.91 -14.80 1.07
CA ILE A 309 13.04 -15.96 0.86
C ILE A 309 12.95 -16.31 -0.62
N ARG A 310 12.71 -15.31 -1.49
CA ARG A 310 12.59 -15.56 -2.93
C ARG A 310 13.92 -15.98 -3.55
N ALA A 311 15.05 -15.45 -3.08
CA ALA A 311 16.37 -15.91 -3.49
C ALA A 311 16.56 -17.41 -3.19
N ALA A 312 16.21 -17.85 -1.99
CA ALA A 312 16.28 -19.25 -1.59
C ALA A 312 15.38 -20.15 -2.46
N GLU A 313 14.14 -19.72 -2.77
CA GLU A 313 13.25 -20.43 -3.71
C GLU A 313 13.85 -20.54 -5.12
N LEU A 314 14.47 -19.47 -5.63
CA LEU A 314 15.11 -19.48 -6.95
C LEU A 314 16.33 -20.41 -7.00
N TYR A 315 17.17 -20.40 -5.97
CA TYR A 315 18.29 -21.36 -5.86
C TYR A 315 17.78 -22.81 -5.79
N LEU A 316 16.73 -23.06 -5.01
CA LEU A 316 16.10 -24.38 -4.95
C LEU A 316 15.58 -24.83 -6.31
N SER A 317 14.95 -23.92 -7.08
CA SER A 317 14.41 -24.24 -8.41
C SER A 317 15.48 -24.64 -9.44
N CYS A 318 16.74 -24.29 -9.22
CA CYS A 318 17.88 -24.71 -10.05
C CYS A 318 18.83 -25.70 -9.36
N ALA A 319 18.36 -26.39 -8.32
CA ALA A 319 19.11 -27.42 -7.57
C ALA A 319 20.40 -26.91 -6.86
N GLU A 320 20.55 -25.61 -6.66
CA GLU A 320 21.64 -24.98 -5.91
C GLU A 320 21.34 -25.02 -4.39
N ARG A 321 21.14 -26.22 -3.84
CA ARG A 321 20.72 -26.42 -2.43
C ARG A 321 21.61 -25.70 -1.40
N PRO A 322 22.95 -25.72 -1.49
CA PRO A 322 23.80 -25.01 -0.52
C PRO A 322 23.53 -23.51 -0.47
N LYS A 323 23.36 -22.87 -1.65
CA LYS A 323 23.06 -21.43 -1.74
C LYS A 323 21.65 -21.10 -1.25
N ALA A 324 20.69 -22.01 -1.48
CA ALA A 324 19.34 -21.86 -0.94
C ALA A 324 19.34 -21.88 0.60
N GLN A 325 20.11 -22.80 1.21
CA GLN A 325 20.28 -22.87 2.67
C GLN A 325 21.00 -21.63 3.22
N GLU A 326 22.00 -21.11 2.52
CA GLU A 326 22.69 -19.85 2.86
C GLU A 326 21.72 -18.66 2.86
N ALA A 327 20.97 -18.45 1.77
CA ALA A 327 19.98 -17.38 1.66
C ALA A 327 18.91 -17.46 2.76
N LEU A 328 18.45 -18.66 3.11
CA LEU A 328 17.50 -18.87 4.18
C LEU A 328 18.12 -18.62 5.57
N THR A 329 19.39 -19.00 5.77
CA THR A 329 20.17 -18.71 6.98
C THR A 329 20.33 -17.20 7.18
N ASP A 330 20.68 -16.46 6.13
CA ASP A 330 20.76 -15.00 6.17
C ASP A 330 19.42 -14.35 6.49
N CYS A 331 18.33 -14.97 6.04
CA CYS A 331 16.98 -14.51 6.31
C CYS A 331 16.62 -14.66 7.79
N VAL A 332 16.85 -15.84 8.40
CA VAL A 332 16.55 -16.09 9.82
C VAL A 332 17.48 -15.32 10.76
N ALA A 333 18.70 -15.00 10.33
CA ALA A 333 19.61 -14.13 11.08
C ALA A 333 19.08 -12.68 11.20
N GLN A 334 18.15 -12.27 10.34
CA GLN A 334 17.64 -10.90 10.28
C GLN A 334 16.17 -10.76 10.71
N PHE A 335 15.40 -11.83 10.60
CA PHE A 335 13.95 -11.79 10.80
C PHE A 335 13.47 -12.99 11.63
N PRO A 336 12.41 -12.82 12.43
CA PRO A 336 11.77 -13.94 13.10
C PRO A 336 11.31 -15.01 12.10
N ILE A 337 11.50 -16.28 12.49
CA ILE A 337 11.07 -17.45 11.72
C ILE A 337 9.55 -17.43 11.55
N ASP A 338 9.07 -17.74 10.34
CA ASP A 338 7.65 -17.90 10.02
C ASP A 338 7.36 -19.19 9.26
N GLU A 339 6.08 -19.44 8.98
CA GLU A 339 5.62 -20.64 8.28
C GLU A 339 6.24 -20.83 6.89
N ARG A 340 6.49 -19.74 6.14
CA ARG A 340 7.09 -19.83 4.81
C ARG A 340 8.56 -20.26 4.89
N MET A 341 9.31 -19.73 5.86
CA MET A 341 10.68 -20.17 6.12
C MET A 341 10.73 -21.63 6.56
N LEU A 342 9.83 -22.06 7.44
CA LEU A 342 9.76 -23.45 7.91
C LEU A 342 9.43 -24.42 6.76
N HIS A 343 8.48 -24.05 5.89
CA HIS A 343 8.16 -24.82 4.70
C HIS A 343 9.37 -24.97 3.78
N LEU A 344 10.05 -23.87 3.48
CA LEU A 344 11.24 -23.90 2.63
C LEU A 344 12.40 -24.69 3.25
N ALA A 345 12.57 -24.61 4.56
CA ALA A 345 13.55 -25.41 5.30
C ALA A 345 13.25 -26.92 5.19
N ALA A 346 11.97 -27.30 5.29
CA ALA A 346 11.54 -28.69 5.12
C ALA A 346 11.80 -29.20 3.69
N GLU A 347 11.50 -28.40 2.66
CA GLU A 347 11.83 -28.74 1.26
C GLU A 347 13.35 -28.89 1.02
N LEU A 348 14.16 -28.12 1.75
CA LEU A 348 15.61 -28.16 1.70
C LEU A 348 16.24 -29.27 2.56
N GLU A 349 15.44 -30.02 3.32
CA GLU A 349 15.90 -30.98 4.33
C GLU A 349 16.91 -30.33 5.30
N PHE A 350 16.64 -29.08 5.67
CA PHE A 350 17.53 -28.20 6.41
C PHE A 350 16.92 -27.82 7.77
N VAL A 351 17.72 -27.88 8.83
CA VAL A 351 17.31 -27.41 10.16
C VAL A 351 17.69 -25.94 10.28
N LEU A 352 16.68 -25.09 10.45
CA LEU A 352 16.92 -23.65 10.67
C LEU A 352 17.73 -23.45 11.97
N PRO A 353 18.75 -22.59 11.96
CA PRO A 353 19.46 -22.24 13.19
C PRO A 353 18.50 -21.58 14.19
N GLU A 354 18.71 -21.85 15.48
CA GLU A 354 17.98 -21.17 16.54
C GLU A 354 18.22 -19.66 16.43
N THR A 355 17.14 -18.88 16.55
CA THR A 355 17.26 -17.40 16.53
C THR A 355 17.90 -16.95 17.84
N LEU A 356 19.04 -16.27 17.75
CA LEU A 356 19.73 -15.67 18.89
C LEU A 356 18.94 -14.51 19.52
#